data_AF-A0A3B5B947-F1
#
_entry.id   AF-A0A3B5B947-F1
#
_cell.length_a   1.000
_cell.length_b   1.000
_cell.length_c   1.000
_cell.angle_alpha   90.00
_cell.angle_beta   90.00
_cell.angle_gamma   90.00
#
_symmetry.space_group_name_H-M   'P 1'
#
loop_
_entity.id
_entity.type
_entity.pdbx_description
1 polymer ?
#
loop_
_entity_poly.entity_id
_entity_poly.type
_entity_poly.pdbx_seq_one_letter_code
_entity_poly.pdbx_strand_id
1 'polypeptide(L)' 'MAAVVAQSRFIFGLRTGVKNGLCFCDEETLVFPSGNSCVCYNTVQRSQRFISGIQTHFY' A
#
# COMPACT_ATOMS: atom_id res chain seq x y z
N MET A 1 -18.69 17.60 -12.92
CA MET A 1 -18.81 16.14 -12.76
C MET A 1 -17.75 15.71 -11.76
N ALA A 2 -18.06 15.60 -10.46
CA ALA A 2 -17.12 15.05 -9.50
C ALA A 2 -17.15 13.53 -9.66
N ALA A 3 -16.14 12.96 -10.32
CA ALA A 3 -16.01 11.51 -10.40
C ALA A 3 -15.74 11.00 -8.97
N VAL A 4 -16.72 10.35 -8.36
CA VAL A 4 -16.50 9.60 -7.13
C VAL A 4 -15.65 8.40 -7.51
N VAL A 5 -14.34 8.57 -7.40
CA VAL A 5 -13.38 7.48 -7.51
C VAL A 5 -13.52 6.67 -6.24
N ALA A 6 -14.00 5.43 -6.38
CA ALA A 6 -13.98 4.46 -5.30
C ALA A 6 -12.52 4.18 -4.92
N GLN A 7 -12.05 4.84 -3.87
CA GLN A 7 -10.74 4.56 -3.28
C GLN A 7 -10.89 3.34 -2.38
N SER A 8 -10.09 2.32 -2.64
CA SER A 8 -9.96 1.17 -1.75
C SER A 8 -9.45 1.63 -0.39
N ARG A 9 -10.29 1.53 0.64
CA ARG A 9 -9.97 2.11 1.97
C ARG A 9 -9.12 1.18 2.83
N PHE A 10 -9.31 -0.13 2.65
CA PHE A 10 -8.57 -1.17 3.32
C PHE A 10 -8.29 -2.32 2.33
N ILE A 11 -7.04 -2.47 1.89
CA ILE A 11 -6.61 -3.64 1.13
C ILE A 11 -5.57 -4.38 1.96
N PHE A 12 -5.84 -5.65 2.21
CA PHE A 12 -4.93 -6.58 2.85
C PHE A 12 -4.67 -7.72 1.87
N GLY A 13 -3.66 -7.53 1.01
CA GLY A 13 -3.18 -8.55 0.10
C GLY A 13 -1.87 -9.11 0.62
N LEU A 14 -1.79 -10.44 0.79
CA LEU A 14 -0.53 -11.12 1.03
C LEU A 14 -0.20 -11.95 -0.21
N ARG A 15 0.89 -11.64 -0.90
CA ARG A 15 1.35 -12.45 -2.03
C ARG A 15 1.99 -13.74 -1.51
N THR A 16 1.43 -14.89 -1.86
CA THR A 16 2.00 -16.20 -1.51
C THR A 16 3.40 -16.32 -2.12
N GLY A 17 4.38 -16.70 -1.30
CA GLY A 17 5.79 -16.83 -1.70
C GLY A 17 6.67 -15.60 -1.40
N VAL A 18 6.12 -14.46 -1.01
CA VAL A 18 6.93 -13.33 -0.51
C VAL A 18 7.20 -13.53 0.98
N LYS A 19 8.41 -13.96 1.32
CA LYS A 19 8.90 -14.00 2.71
C LYS A 19 9.27 -12.59 3.16
N ASN A 20 9.00 -12.26 4.43
CA ASN A 20 9.27 -10.94 5.02
C ASN A 20 8.61 -9.76 4.29
N GLY A 21 7.42 -9.96 3.73
CA GLY A 21 6.67 -8.89 3.06
C GLY A 21 6.11 -7.82 3.99
N LEU A 22 6.13 -8.02 5.31
CA LEU A 22 5.67 -7.02 6.29
C LEU A 22 6.89 -6.37 6.92
N CYS A 23 7.03 -5.06 6.74
CA CYS A 23 8.06 -4.27 7.40
C CYS A 23 7.45 -3.07 8.13
N PHE A 24 8.04 -2.68 9.24
CA PHE A 24 7.73 -1.42 9.91
C PHE A 24 8.63 -0.35 9.31
N CYS A 25 8.05 0.64 8.65
CA CYS A 25 8.77 1.84 8.22
C CYS A 25 8.98 2.79 9.42
N ASP A 26 8.01 2.79 10.32
CA ASP A 26 8.02 3.53 11.58
C ASP A 26 7.28 2.71 12.65
N GLU A 27 7.36 3.09 13.93
CA GLU A 27 6.66 2.42 15.03
C GLU A 27 5.14 2.35 14.80
N GLU A 28 4.59 3.39 14.15
CA GLU A 28 3.16 3.51 13.88
C GLU A 28 2.81 3.16 12.44
N THR A 29 3.78 2.88 11.56
CA THR A 29 3.55 2.70 10.12
C THR A 29 4.17 1.42 9.60
N LEU A 30 3.33 0.50 9.15
CA LEU A 30 3.72 -0.76 8.53
C LEU A 30 3.51 -0.73 7.03
N VAL A 31 4.38 -1.42 6.29
CA VAL A 31 4.40 -1.49 4.84
C VAL A 31 4.34 -2.94 4.40
N PHE A 32 3.48 -3.22 3.44
CA PHE A 32 3.37 -4.54 2.83
C PHE A 32 3.05 -4.49 1.34
N PRO A 33 3.55 -5.46 0.54
CA PRO A 33 3.18 -5.58 -0.86
C PRO A 33 1.76 -6.12 -0.97
N SER A 34 0.92 -5.42 -1.72
CA SER A 34 -0.44 -5.82 -2.03
C SER A 34 -0.65 -5.80 -3.56
N GLY A 35 -0.60 -6.97 -4.18
CA GLY A 35 -0.70 -7.09 -5.64
C GLY A 35 0.49 -6.45 -6.35
N ASN A 36 0.23 -5.43 -7.18
CA ASN A 36 1.25 -4.68 -7.94
C ASN A 36 1.62 -3.33 -7.29
N SER A 37 1.16 -3.08 -6.06
CA SER A 37 1.40 -1.85 -5.32
C SER A 37 1.88 -2.20 -3.91
N CYS A 38 2.56 -1.27 -3.26
CA CYS A 38 2.88 -1.37 -1.83
C CYS A 38 1.89 -0.54 -1.03
N VAL A 39 1.49 -1.02 0.14
CA VAL A 39 0.55 -0.32 1.03
C VAL A 39 1.29 0.08 2.29
N CYS A 40 1.24 1.37 2.62
CA CYS A 40 1.64 1.87 3.93
C CYS A 40 0.38 2.01 4.78
N TYR A 41 0.32 1.28 5.88
CA TYR A 41 -0.76 1.34 6.84
C TYR A 41 -0.26 1.97 8.14
N ASN A 42 -0.88 3.07 8.54
CA ASN A 42 -0.64 3.66 9.85
C ASN A 42 -1.63 3.08 10.86
N THR A 43 -1.12 2.43 11.91
CA THR A 43 -1.93 1.74 12.92
C THR A 43 -2.68 2.71 13.84
N VAL A 44 -2.12 3.91 14.07
CA VAL A 44 -2.70 4.92 14.97
C VAL A 44 -3.82 5.70 14.30
N GLN A 45 -3.58 6.22 13.10
CA GLN A 45 -4.57 6.94 12.31
C GLN A 45 -5.52 5.99 11.55
N ARG A 46 -5.21 4.69 11.52
CA ARG A 46 -5.93 3.65 10.75
C ARG A 46 -6.11 4.03 9.28
N SER A 47 -5.11 4.69 8.71
CA SER A 47 -5.10 5.18 7.34
C SER A 47 -4.20 4.31 6.45
N GLN A 48 -4.62 4.08 5.21
CA GLN A 48 -3.83 3.38 4.22
C GLN A 48 -3.43 4.32 3.09
N ARG A 49 -2.17 4.26 2.69
CA ARG A 49 -1.66 4.89 1.47
C ARG A 49 -1.15 3.83 0.52
N PHE A 50 -1.56 3.95 -0.74
CA PHE A 50 -1.11 3.09 -1.82
C PHE A 50 0.07 3.74 -2.54
N ILE A 51 1.19 3.04 -2.56
CA ILE A 51 2.34 3.35 -3.39
C ILE A 51 2.23 2.45 -4.60
N SER A 52 1.68 2.98 -5.70
CA SER A 52 1.80 2.31 -6.98
C SER A 52 3.26 2.32 -7.41
N GLY A 53 3.75 1.21 -7.96
CA GLY A 53 5.11 1.16 -8.50
C GLY A 53 5.32 2.33 -9.45
N ILE A 54 6.41 3.08 -9.27
CA ILE A 54 6.80 4.11 -10.22
C ILE A 54 7.05 3.42 -11.56
N GLN A 55 6.11 3.55 -12.49
CA GLN A 55 6.46 3.34 -13.88
C GLN A 55 7.18 4.61 -14.29
N THR A 56 8.48 4.68 -13.96
CA THR A 56 9.32 5.80 -14.38
C THR A 56 9.42 5.72 -15.88
N HIS A 57 8.55 6.47 -16.57
CA HIS A 57 8.69 6.81 -17.97
C HIS A 57 9.97 7.64 -18.08
N PHE A 58 11.10 6.97 -18.25
CA PHE A 58 12.28 7.58 -18.85
C PHE A 58 12.13 7.41 -20.36
N TYR A 59 11.71 8.49 -21.04
CA TYR A 59 11.96 8.71 -22.46
C TYR A 59 12.77 10.01 -22.60
#